data_AF-X1N9S9-F1
#
_entry.id   AF-X1N9S9-F1
#
_cell.length_a   1.000
_cell.length_b   1.000
_cell.length_c   1.000
_cell.angle_alpha   90.00
_cell.angle_beta   90.00
_cell.angle_gamma   90.00
#
_symmetry.space_group_name_H-M   'P 1'
#
loop_
_entity.id
_entity.type
_entity.pdbx_description
1 polymer ?
#
loop_
_entity_poly.entity_id
_entity_poly.type
_entity_poly.pdbx_seq_one_letter_code
_entity_poly.pdbx_strand_id
1 'polypeptide(L)'
;ATSFLIIGNYLKNTFFYDYKIPRWGAAFIAFGIPLILFLIGFRQFIGVIGFVGIIYGVIEGILIILIFKKAKTLGDRQPEYSLKVPSALLYFLMIIFILGAASQIL
;
A
#
# COMPACT_ATOMS: atom_id res chain seq x y z
N ALA A 1 -8.50 -12.79 -1.72
CA ALA A 1 -9.65 -12.70 -0.78
C ALA A 1 -9.23 -12.56 0.70
N THR A 2 -7.97 -12.80 1.07
CA THR A 2 -7.50 -12.80 2.47
C THR A 2 -7.27 -11.40 3.09
N SER A 3 -6.98 -10.37 2.29
CA SER A 3 -6.52 -9.07 2.82
C SER A 3 -7.62 -8.11 3.30
N PHE A 4 -8.83 -8.16 2.73
CA PHE A 4 -9.89 -7.18 3.07
C PHE A 4 -10.35 -7.30 4.53
N LEU A 5 -10.58 -8.52 5.02
CA LEU A 5 -11.00 -8.75 6.41
C LEU A 5 -9.90 -8.35 7.41
N ILE A 6 -8.63 -8.59 7.08
CA ILE A 6 -7.50 -8.21 7.93
C ILE A 6 -7.39 -6.68 8.00
N ILE A 7 -7.43 -6.01 6.86
CA ILE A 7 -7.36 -4.54 6.77
C ILE A 7 -8.57 -3.89 7.46
N GLY A 8 -9.77 -4.41 7.23
CA GLY A 8 -10.98 -3.93 7.93
C GLY A 8 -10.90 -4.15 9.44
N ASN A 9 -10.27 -5.24 9.90
CA ASN A 9 -10.05 -5.48 11.32
C ASN A 9 -9.02 -4.52 11.92
N TYR A 10 -7.93 -4.21 11.19
CA TYR A 10 -7.00 -3.17 11.60
C TYR A 10 -7.68 -1.80 11.68
N LEU A 11 -8.46 -1.43 10.68
CA LEU A 11 -9.21 -0.17 10.66
C LEU A 11 -10.21 -0.08 11.82
N LYS A 12 -10.95 -1.16 12.10
CA LYS A 12 -11.83 -1.26 13.27
C LYS A 12 -11.05 -1.05 14.57
N ASN A 13 -9.87 -1.67 14.69
CA ASN A 13 -9.03 -1.54 15.88
C ASN A 13 -8.49 -0.11 16.02
N THR A 14 -8.05 0.54 14.95
CA THR A 14 -7.67 1.96 14.95
C THR A 14 -8.84 2.84 15.40
N PHE A 15 -10.04 2.63 14.88
CA PHE A 15 -11.20 3.42 15.33
C PHE A 15 -11.56 3.19 16.80
N PHE A 16 -11.40 1.96 17.29
CA PHE A 16 -11.70 1.61 18.67
C PHE A 16 -10.62 2.09 19.66
N TYR A 17 -9.35 1.86 19.37
CA TYR A 17 -8.24 2.16 20.26
C TYR A 17 -7.73 3.60 20.12
N ASP A 18 -7.58 4.09 18.88
CA ASP A 18 -7.00 5.42 18.64
C ASP A 18 -8.07 6.52 18.69
N TYR A 19 -9.22 6.28 18.04
CA TYR A 19 -10.31 7.26 17.97
C TYR A 19 -11.41 7.07 19.04
N LYS A 20 -11.28 6.05 19.91
CA LYS A 20 -12.19 5.75 21.02
C LYS A 20 -13.67 5.62 20.61
N ILE A 21 -13.94 5.21 19.37
CA ILE A 21 -15.30 4.94 18.88
C ILE A 21 -15.81 3.65 19.51
N PRO A 22 -17.07 3.56 19.97
CA PRO A 22 -17.63 2.33 20.54
C PRO A 22 -17.54 1.16 19.56
N ARG A 23 -17.30 -0.05 20.08
CA ARG A 23 -16.95 -1.25 19.30
C ARG A 23 -17.90 -1.55 18.13
N TRP A 24 -19.20 -1.38 18.34
CA TRP A 24 -20.22 -1.56 17.31
C TRP A 24 -20.15 -0.49 16.22
N GLY A 25 -19.95 0.78 16.59
CA GLY A 25 -19.75 1.88 15.65
C GLY A 25 -18.47 1.71 14.83
N ALA A 26 -17.36 1.35 15.48
CA ALA A 26 -16.10 1.08 14.80
C ALA A 26 -16.21 -0.07 13.79
N ALA A 27 -16.93 -1.15 14.13
CA ALA A 27 -17.17 -2.28 13.22
C ALA A 27 -18.09 -1.89 12.05
N PHE A 28 -19.15 -1.12 12.31
CA PHE A 28 -20.06 -0.66 11.27
C PHE A 28 -19.38 0.29 10.29
N ILE A 29 -18.51 1.19 10.77
CA ILE A 29 -17.75 2.09 9.90
C ILE A 29 -16.73 1.29 9.06
N ALA A 30 -15.99 0.36 9.68
CA ALA A 30 -14.95 -0.40 9.00
C ALA A 30 -15.49 -1.38 7.93
N PHE A 31 -16.65 -2.00 8.16
CA PHE A 31 -17.20 -3.03 7.26
C PHE A 31 -18.53 -2.65 6.61
N GLY A 32 -19.39 -1.92 7.33
CA GLY A 32 -20.71 -1.51 6.85
C GLY A 32 -20.64 -0.45 5.75
N ILE A 33 -19.74 0.55 5.85
CA ILE A 33 -19.59 1.57 4.80
C ILE A 33 -19.19 0.95 3.46
N PRO A 34 -18.14 0.11 3.36
CA PRO A 34 -17.80 -0.58 2.11
C PRO A 34 -18.96 -1.44 1.56
N LEU A 35 -19.69 -2.12 2.44
CA LEU A 35 -20.83 -2.96 2.05
C LEU A 35 -22.00 -2.14 1.49
N ILE A 36 -22.36 -1.04 2.15
CA ILE A 36 -23.45 -0.14 1.71
C ILE A 36 -23.10 0.49 0.36
N LEU A 37 -21.86 0.98 0.19
CA LEU A 37 -21.40 1.52 -1.09
C LEU A 37 -21.50 0.49 -2.20
N PHE A 38 -21.09 -0.75 -1.94
CA PHE A 38 -21.23 -1.85 -2.90
C PHE A 38 -22.70 -2.12 -3.28
N LEU A 39 -23.60 -2.18 -2.28
CA LEU A 39 -25.03 -2.45 -2.48
C LEU A 39 -25.75 -1.33 -3.25
N ILE A 40 -25.34 -0.07 -3.08
CA ILE A 40 -25.90 1.09 -3.80
C ILE A 40 -25.41 1.13 -5.27
N GLY A 41 -24.49 0.25 -5.66
CA GLY A 41 -24.07 0.09 -7.04
C GLY A 41 -22.70 0.71 -7.35
N PHE A 42 -21.92 1.12 -6.34
CA PHE A 42 -20.50 1.45 -6.50
C PHE A 42 -19.68 0.18 -6.75
N ARG A 43 -19.92 -0.47 -7.88
CA ARG A 43 -19.15 -1.63 -8.37
C ARG A 43 -17.80 -1.21 -8.93
N GLN A 44 -17.66 0.08 -9.29
CA GLN A 44 -16.37 0.69 -9.62
C GLN A 44 -15.39 0.71 -8.44
N PHE A 45 -15.83 0.40 -7.21
CA PHE A 45 -14.95 0.35 -6.04
C PHE A 45 -13.70 -0.48 -6.31
N ILE A 46 -13.83 -1.69 -6.87
CA ILE A 46 -12.70 -2.57 -7.19
C ILE A 46 -11.72 -1.89 -8.16
N GLY A 47 -12.24 -1.15 -9.15
CA GLY A 47 -11.42 -0.35 -10.06
C GLY A 47 -10.71 0.80 -9.36
N VAL A 48 -11.40 1.50 -8.45
CA VAL A 48 -10.82 2.61 -7.68
C VAL A 48 -9.75 2.12 -6.70
N ILE A 49 -9.99 1.06 -5.93
CA ILE A 49 -8.97 0.52 -5.03
C ILE A 49 -7.79 -0.09 -5.79
N GLY A 50 -8.03 -0.69 -6.97
CA GLY A 50 -6.96 -1.15 -7.86
C GLY A 50 -6.11 0.02 -8.37
N PHE A 51 -6.75 1.08 -8.85
CA PHE A 51 -6.09 2.29 -9.35
C PHE A 51 -5.28 3.01 -8.26
N VAL A 52 -5.91 3.28 -7.11
CA VAL A 52 -5.25 3.91 -5.96
C VAL A 52 -4.11 3.04 -5.44
N GLY A 53 -4.31 1.72 -5.35
CA GLY A 53 -3.30 0.77 -4.89
C GLY A 53 -2.08 0.72 -5.81
N ILE A 54 -2.28 0.80 -7.13
CA ILE A 54 -1.19 0.82 -8.10
C ILE A 54 -0.40 2.14 -8.04
N ILE A 55 -1.09 3.28 -7.96
CA ILE A 55 -0.42 4.58 -7.77
C ILE A 55 0.42 4.56 -6.50
N TYR A 56 -0.17 4.13 -5.38
CA TYR A 56 0.52 4.08 -4.10
C TYR A 56 1.70 3.10 -4.13
N GLY A 57 1.49 1.89 -4.66
CA GLY A 57 2.52 0.87 -4.74
C GLY A 57 3.72 1.25 -5.61
N VAL A 58 3.50 1.98 -6.72
CA VAL A 58 4.60 2.49 -7.56
C VAL A 58 5.39 3.57 -6.84
N ILE A 59 4.71 4.51 -6.19
CA ILE A 59 5.36 5.56 -5.40
C ILE A 59 6.19 4.94 -4.28
N GLU A 60 5.60 4.03 -3.51
CA GLU A 60 6.23 3.37 -2.37
C GLU A 60 7.41 2.48 -2.82
N GLY A 61 7.22 1.70 -3.90
CA GLY A 61 8.27 0.87 -4.48
C GLY A 61 9.48 1.68 -4.97
N ILE A 62 9.25 2.79 -5.67
CA ILE A 62 10.32 3.69 -6.12
C ILE A 62 11.00 4.36 -4.92
N LEU A 63 10.24 4.82 -3.93
CA LEU A 63 10.78 5.42 -2.71
C LEU A 63 11.71 4.46 -1.97
N ILE A 64 11.31 3.20 -1.80
CA ILE A 64 12.16 2.18 -1.15
C ILE A 64 13.48 2.00 -1.90
N ILE A 65 13.46 2.00 -3.25
CA ILE A 65 14.68 1.88 -4.07
C ILE A 65 15.59 3.11 -3.90
N LEU A 66 15.01 4.31 -3.87
CA LEU A 66 15.77 5.55 -3.66
C LEU A 66 16.36 5.62 -2.25
N ILE A 67 15.58 5.24 -1.23
CA ILE A 67 16.03 5.15 0.15
C ILE A 67 17.18 4.14 0.25
N PHE A 68 17.07 2.96 -0.38
CA PHE A 68 18.13 1.96 -0.41
C PHE A 68 19.43 2.50 -1.02
N LYS A 69 19.34 3.22 -2.15
CA LYS A 69 20.50 3.88 -2.77
C LYS A 69 21.11 4.94 -1.85
N LYS A 70 20.27 5.78 -1.25
CA LYS A 70 20.70 6.89 -0.40
C LYS A 70 21.33 6.40 0.90
N ALA A 71 20.78 5.34 1.50
CA ALA A 71 21.32 4.70 2.71
C ALA A 71 22.72 4.11 2.47
N LYS A 72 23.00 3.63 1.26
CA LYS A 72 24.34 3.13 0.89
C LYS A 72 25.40 4.22 0.74
N THR A 73 25.02 5.44 0.39
CA THR A 73 25.97 6.54 0.13
C THR A 73 26.08 7.53 1.29
N LEU A 74 25.04 7.68 2.10
CA LEU A 74 24.95 8.65 3.20
C LEU A 74 24.89 7.99 4.58
N GLY A 75 25.20 6.70 4.70
CA GLY A 75 25.19 6.01 6.00
C GLY A 75 26.36 6.44 6.88
N ASP A 76 26.07 6.94 8.09
CA ASP A 76 27.09 7.35 9.09
C ASP A 76 27.78 6.16 9.77
N ARG A 77 27.30 4.93 9.53
CA ARG A 77 27.82 3.68 10.12
C ARG A 77 27.94 2.60 9.04
N GLN A 78 29.01 1.82 9.11
CA GLN A 78 29.18 0.61 8.30
C GLN A 78 28.11 -0.43 8.73
N PRO A 79 27.21 -0.86 7.83
CA PRO A 79 26.17 -1.82 8.18
C PRO A 79 26.78 -3.21 8.49
N GLU A 80 26.23 -3.95 9.45
CA GLU A 80 26.68 -5.32 9.75
C GLU A 80 26.48 -6.28 8.56
N TYR A 81 25.56 -5.94 7.66
CA TYR A 81 25.29 -6.70 6.44
C TYR A 81 24.96 -5.76 5.28
N SER A 82 25.77 -5.82 4.22
CA SER A 82 25.58 -5.01 3.01
C SER A 82 25.17 -5.88 1.84
N LEU A 83 23.92 -5.73 1.41
CA LEU A 83 23.38 -6.41 0.24
C LEU A 83 24.06 -5.87 -1.03
N LYS A 84 24.86 -6.70 -1.72
CA LYS A 84 25.47 -6.35 -3.02
C LYS A 84 24.45 -6.47 -4.15
N VAL A 85 23.57 -5.47 -4.25
CA VAL A 85 22.57 -5.39 -5.33
C VAL A 85 23.17 -4.62 -6.51
N PRO A 86 23.22 -5.20 -7.73
CA PRO A 86 23.71 -4.49 -8.91
C PRO A 86 22.74 -3.38 -9.30
N SER A 87 23.27 -2.21 -9.68
CA SER A 87 22.47 -1.05 -10.07
C SER A 87 21.47 -1.36 -11.20
N ALA A 88 21.84 -2.27 -12.12
CA ALA A 88 20.97 -2.74 -13.20
C ALA A 88 19.66 -3.34 -12.69
N LEU A 89 19.70 -4.13 -11.60
CA LEU A 89 18.50 -4.73 -11.01
C LEU A 89 17.58 -3.68 -10.41
N LEU A 90 18.14 -2.62 -9.80
CA LEU A 90 17.35 -1.51 -9.25
C LEU A 90 16.62 -0.72 -10.35
N TYR A 91 17.30 -0.44 -11.47
CA TYR A 91 16.66 0.21 -12.62
C TYR A 91 15.61 -0.69 -13.27
N PHE A 92 15.89 -1.99 -13.39
CA PHE A 92 14.92 -2.97 -13.88
C PHE A 92 13.65 -3.03 -13.02
N LEU A 93 13.79 -3.04 -11.69
CA LEU A 93 12.66 -2.96 -10.76
C LEU A 93 11.84 -1.67 -10.91
N MET A 94 12.51 -0.51 -11.04
CA MET A 94 11.82 0.76 -11.30
C MET A 94 11.04 0.73 -12.61
N ILE A 95 11.62 0.15 -13.68
CA ILE A 95 10.94 -0.01 -14.97
C ILE A 95 9.71 -0.91 -14.82
N ILE A 96 9.81 -2.03 -14.11
CA ILE A 96 8.65 -2.92 -13.85
C ILE A 96 7.53 -2.17 -13.14
N PHE A 97 7.84 -1.37 -12.11
CA PHE A 97 6.84 -0.58 -11.40
C PHE A 97 6.15 0.44 -12.31
N ILE A 98 6.92 1.15 -13.14
CA ILE A 98 6.35 2.13 -14.09
C ILE A 98 5.50 1.44 -15.16
N LEU A 99 5.96 0.32 -15.72
CA LEU A 99 5.20 -0.44 -16.71
C LEU A 99 3.91 -1.01 -16.12
N GLY A 100 3.95 -1.50 -14.87
CA GLY A 100 2.77 -1.97 -14.16
C GLY A 100 1.72 -0.87 -13.92
N ALA A 101 2.17 0.36 -13.64
CA ALA A 101 1.26 1.51 -13.59
C ALA A 101 0.70 1.86 -14.98
N ALA A 102 1.53 1.85 -16.02
CA ALA A 102 1.09 2.15 -17.38
C ALA A 102 0.04 1.14 -17.88
N SER A 103 0.20 -0.15 -17.57
CA SER A 103 -0.76 -1.19 -17.96
C SER A 103 -2.12 -1.10 -17.27
N GLN A 104 -2.23 -0.35 -16.17
CA GLN A 104 -3.51 -0.14 -15.49
C GLN A 104 -4.33 0.99 -16.14
N ILE A 105 -3.64 1.90 -16.84
CA ILE A 105 -4.23 3.09 -17.47
C ILE A 105 -4.67 2.79 -18.92
N LEU A 106 -3.93 1.89 -19.61
CA LEU A 106 -4.25 1.35 -20.94
C LEU A 106 -5.34 0.27 -20.87
#